data_AF-R3WMN3-F1
#
_entry.id   AF-R3WMN3-F1
#
_cell.length_a   1.000
_cell.length_b   1.000
_cell.length_c   1.000
_cell.angle_alpha   90.00
_cell.angle_beta   90.00
_cell.angle_gamma   90.00
#
_symmetry.space_group_name_H-M   'P 1'
#
loop_
_entity.id
_entity.type
_entity.pdbx_description
1 polymer ?
#
loop_
_entity_poly.entity_id
_entity_poly.type
_entity_poly.pdbx_seq_one_letter_code
_entity_poly.pdbx_strand_id
1 'polypeptide(L)' 'MTIQNYNLNIHYSSPDDVWLLLGNLYKEMPFWFGETPPTWRDDEGHRIEVSVEPSGLQFYSELPDEE' A
#
# COMPACT_ATOMS: atom_id res chain seq x y z
N MET A 1 -3.42 -13.49 13.39
CA MET A 1 -3.11 -12.40 12.44
C MET A 1 -4.34 -12.14 11.63
N THR A 2 -4.74 -10.88 11.54
CA THR A 2 -5.91 -10.44 10.80
C THR A 2 -5.46 -9.85 9.47
N ILE A 3 -5.99 -10.41 8.37
CA ILE A 3 -5.74 -9.92 7.01
C ILE A 3 -6.80 -8.88 6.67
N GLN A 4 -6.37 -7.70 6.22
CA GLN A 4 -7.28 -6.68 5.69
C GLN A 4 -6.90 -6.32 4.25
N ASN A 5 -7.93 -6.13 3.43
CA ASN A 5 -7.79 -5.82 2.02
C ASN A 5 -8.64 -4.60 1.70
N TYR A 6 -8.02 -3.56 1.17
CA TYR A 6 -8.69 -2.32 0.80
C TYR A 6 -8.41 -1.99 -0.65
N ASN A 7 -9.45 -1.79 -1.44
CA ASN A 7 -9.32 -1.37 -2.82
C ASN A 7 -9.70 0.11 -2.92
N LEU A 8 -8.78 0.94 -3.42
CA LEU A 8 -9.09 2.29 -3.85
C LEU A 8 -9.41 2.25 -5.35
N ASN A 9 -10.52 2.87 -5.73
CA ASN A 9 -11.00 2.97 -7.12
C ASN A 9 -10.15 3.95 -7.97
N ILE A 10 -8.83 3.83 -7.89
CA ILE A 10 -7.87 4.49 -8.77
C ILE A 10 -7.62 3.53 -9.92
N HIS A 11 -8.20 3.84 -11.08
CA HIS A 11 -8.12 2.96 -12.23
C HIS A 11 -6.67 2.88 -12.72
N TYR A 12 -6.19 1.68 -13.12
CA TYR A 12 -4.81 1.47 -13.58
C TYR A 12 -4.43 2.33 -14.80
N SER A 13 -5.43 2.79 -15.57
CA SER A 13 -5.24 3.71 -16.69
C SER A 13 -5.17 5.19 -16.30
N SER A 14 -5.04 5.50 -15.00
CA SER A 14 -4.84 6.88 -14.54
C SER A 14 -3.56 7.44 -15.18
N PRO A 15 -3.50 8.75 -15.47
CA PRO A 15 -2.34 9.33 -16.13
C PRO A 15 -1.08 9.25 -15.25
N ASP A 16 0.10 9.33 -15.88
CA ASP A 16 1.40 9.10 -15.23
C ASP A 16 1.68 10.07 -14.06
N ASP A 17 1.13 11.27 -14.10
CA ASP A 17 1.27 12.28 -13.04
C ASP A 17 0.62 11.83 -11.72
N VAL A 18 -0.50 11.10 -11.79
CA VAL A 18 -1.16 10.49 -10.63
C VAL A 18 -0.25 9.45 -9.98
N TRP A 19 0.39 8.60 -10.79
CA TRP A 19 1.30 7.56 -10.28
C TRP A 19 2.58 8.14 -9.70
N LEU A 20 3.12 9.19 -10.33
CA LEU A 20 4.26 9.93 -9.80
C LEU A 20 3.94 10.59 -8.45
N LEU A 21 2.76 11.23 -8.34
CA LEU A 21 2.30 11.82 -7.09
C LEU A 21 2.14 10.76 -6.00
N LEU A 22 1.50 9.64 -6.31
CA LEU A 22 1.33 8.52 -5.37
C LEU A 22 2.67 7.94 -4.92
N GLY A 23 3.59 7.69 -5.86
CA GLY A 23 4.91 7.17 -5.54
C GLY A 23 5.74 8.10 -4.65
N ASN A 24 5.61 9.42 -4.82
CA ASN A 24 6.24 10.39 -3.93
C ASN A 24 5.56 10.39 -2.54
N LEU A 25 4.23 10.38 -2.50
CA LEU A 25 3.46 10.32 -1.26
C LEU A 25 3.81 9.07 -0.43
N TYR A 26 4.00 7.92 -1.07
CA TYR A 26 4.35 6.68 -0.36
C TYR A 26 5.64 6.80 0.45
N LYS A 27 6.63 7.51 -0.10
CA LYS A 27 7.95 7.72 0.53
C LYS A 27 7.90 8.68 1.71
N GLU A 28 6.89 9.54 1.76
CA GLU A 28 6.69 10.50 2.85
C GLU A 28 5.93 9.88 4.03
N MET A 29 5.24 8.75 3.83
CA MET A 29 4.50 8.08 4.88
C MET A 29 5.45 7.41 5.89
N PRO A 30 5.13 7.44 7.21
CA PRO A 30 5.90 6.73 8.22
C PRO A 30 6.04 5.24 7.90
N PHE A 31 7.12 4.62 8.38
CA PHE A 31 7.38 3.18 8.21
C PHE A 31 7.62 2.73 6.77
N TRP A 32 7.89 3.66 5.85
CA TRP A 32 8.27 3.33 4.48
C TRP A 32 9.49 2.39 4.45
N PHE A 33 9.31 1.22 3.82
CA PHE A 33 10.30 0.16 3.79
C PHE A 33 10.94 -0.01 2.40
N GLY A 34 10.17 0.08 1.31
CA GLY A 34 10.70 -0.15 -0.03
C GLY A 34 9.65 -0.13 -1.14
N GLU A 35 10.10 -0.28 -2.40
CA GLU A 35 9.33 0.06 -3.62
C GLU A 35 8.78 -1.14 -4.43
N THR A 36 9.12 -2.40 -4.15
CA THR A 36 8.72 -3.54 -5.02
C THR A 36 8.28 -4.79 -4.25
N PRO A 37 6.98 -4.91 -3.92
CA PRO A 37 5.95 -3.86 -4.04
C PRO A 37 6.18 -2.73 -3.02
N PRO A 38 5.61 -1.53 -3.23
CA PRO A 38 5.62 -0.48 -2.22
C PRO A 38 5.11 -1.03 -0.88
N THR A 39 5.93 -0.90 0.17
CA THR A 39 5.73 -1.58 1.46
C THR A 39 5.97 -0.61 2.62
N TRP A 40 5.10 -0.69 3.63
CA TRP A 40 5.30 -0.09 4.94
C TRP A 40 5.38 -1.18 6.01
N ARG A 41 6.33 -1.05 6.93
CA ARG A 41 6.54 -2.00 8.02
C ARG A 41 7.11 -1.31 9.26
N ASP A 42 6.52 -1.60 10.41
CA ASP A 42 7.05 -1.19 11.71
C ASP A 42 7.78 -2.34 12.44
N ASP A 43 8.30 -2.02 13.63
CA ASP A 43 9.01 -2.96 14.50
C ASP A 43 8.07 -3.93 15.23
N GLU A 44 6.77 -3.65 15.25
CA GLU A 44 5.74 -4.48 15.90
C GLU A 44 5.23 -5.60 14.98
N GLY A 45 5.69 -5.62 13.73
CA GLY A 45 5.34 -6.65 12.75
C GLY A 45 4.11 -6.32 11.93
N HIS A 46 3.57 -5.10 12.02
CA HIS A 46 2.56 -4.62 11.09
C HIS A 46 3.16 -4.44 9.70
N ARG A 47 2.47 -4.92 8.68
CA ARG A 47 2.92 -4.81 7.29
C ARG A 47 1.77 -4.40 6.40
N ILE A 48 2.01 -3.40 5.55
CA ILE A 48 1.09 -2.98 4.49
C ILE A 48 1.85 -3.01 3.17
N GLU A 49 1.23 -3.59 2.16
CA GLU A 49 1.70 -3.58 0.77
C GLU A 49 0.64 -2.94 -0.11
N VAL A 50 1.07 -2.35 -1.22
CA VAL A 50 0.15 -1.87 -2.25
C VAL A 50 0.58 -2.33 -3.64
N SER A 51 -0.40 -2.72 -4.46
CA SER A 51 -0.22 -3.09 -5.86
C SER A 51 -1.31 -2.46 -6.74
N VAL A 52 -0.99 -2.26 -8.02
CA VAL A 52 -1.97 -1.83 -9.02
C VAL A 52 -2.58 -3.08 -9.64
N GLU A 53 -3.88 -3.27 -9.44
CA GLU A 53 -4.64 -4.40 -9.94
C GLU A 53 -5.69 -3.93 -10.96
N PRO A 54 -6.25 -4.82 -11.81
CA PRO A 54 -7.32 -4.45 -12.73
C PRO A 54 -8.55 -3.83 -12.05
N SER A 55 -8.81 -4.18 -10.79
CA SER A 55 -9.92 -3.62 -9.99
C SER A 55 -9.62 -2.25 -9.37
N GLY A 56 -8.35 -1.81 -9.33
CA GLY A 56 -7.94 -0.57 -8.70
C GLY A 56 -6.60 -0.70 -7.96
N LEU A 57 -6.28 0.31 -7.16
CA LEU A 57 -5.11 0.28 -6.28
C LEU A 57 -5.44 -0.54 -5.02
N GLN A 58 -4.81 -1.70 -4.90
CA GLN A 58 -5.10 -2.68 -3.86
C GLN A 58 -4.08 -2.57 -2.73
N PHE A 59 -4.57 -2.38 -1.50
CA PHE A 59 -3.80 -2.51 -0.28
C PHE A 59 -4.06 -3.87 0.36
N TYR A 60 -2.97 -4.49 0.80
CA TYR A 60 -2.94 -5.72 1.57
C TYR A 60 -2.26 -5.42 2.90
N SER A 61 -2.83 -5.86 4.01
CA SER A 61 -2.18 -5.74 5.31
C SER A 61 -2.25 -7.02 6.13
N GLU A 62 -1.15 -7.32 6.82
CA GLU A 62 -1.07 -8.32 7.87
C GLU A 62 -0.87 -7.60 9.19
N LEU A 63 -1.90 -7.65 10.05
CA LEU A 63 -1.85 -7.07 11.38
C LEU A 63 -1.89 -8.21 12.43
N PRO A 64 -1.24 -8.06 13.60
CA PRO A 64 -1.52 -8.89 14.76
C PRO A 64 -3.02 -8.91 15.05
N ASP A 65 -3.50 -9.97 15.70
CA ASP A 65 -4.88 -9.95 16.19
C ASP A 65 -4.98 -8.89 17.28
N GLU A 66 -6.04 -8.08 17.24
CA GLU A 66 -6.38 -7.21 18.36
C GLU A 66 -6.61 -8.11 19.60
N GLU A 67 -5.89 -7.87 20.70
CA GLU A 67 -6.12 -8.54 22.00
C GLU A 67 -7.50 -8.21 22.59
#